data_AF-A0A2J6N7S3-F1
#
_entry.id   AF-A0A2J6N7S3-F1
#
_cell.length_a   1.000
_cell.length_b   1.000
_cell.length_c   1.000
_cell.angle_alpha   90.00
_cell.angle_beta   90.00
_cell.angle_gamma   90.00
#
_symmetry.space_group_name_H-M   'P 1'
#
loop_
_entity.id
_entity.type
_entity.pdbx_description
1 polymer ?
#
loop_
_entity_poly.entity_id
_entity_poly.type
_entity_poly.pdbx_seq_one_letter_code
_entity_poly.pdbx_strand_id
1 'polypeptide(L)' 'MDYFLTNLSVGEILAVRELERVYGIKNPESVIEILISKGLLERGTGCYNLSKTVREKLRSYKKQLI' A
#
# COMPACT_ATOMS: atom_id res chain seq x y z
N MET A 1 5.25 -1.42 4.52
CA MET A 1 5.14 -1.66 3.08
C MET A 1 4.56 -3.04 2.78
N ASP A 2 4.99 -4.08 3.49
CA ASP A 2 4.58 -5.49 3.30
C ASP A 2 3.06 -5.71 3.18
N TYR A 3 2.29 -4.99 4.02
CA TYR A 3 0.83 -4.98 3.94
C TYR A 3 0.30 -4.62 2.54
N PHE A 4 0.78 -3.52 1.95
CA PHE A 4 0.35 -3.05 0.63
C PHE A 4 1.01 -3.83 -0.52
N LEU A 5 2.19 -4.43 -0.29
CA LEU A 5 2.82 -5.35 -1.25
C LEU A 5 1.99 -6.64 -1.44
N THR A 6 1.32 -7.08 -0.37
CA THR A 6 0.40 -8.21 -0.40
C THR A 6 -0.99 -7.78 -0.89
N ASN A 7 -1.48 -6.62 -0.44
CA ASN A 7 -2.78 -6.07 -0.78
C ASN A 7 -2.64 -4.91 -1.77
N LEU A 8 -2.58 -5.23 -3.07
CA LEU A 8 -2.29 -4.26 -4.14
C LEU A 8 -3.30 -3.08 -4.20
N SER A 9 -4.53 -3.31 -3.77
CA SER A 9 -5.63 -2.35 -3.65
C SER A 9 -6.45 -2.71 -2.42
N VAL A 10 -6.73 -1.74 -1.55
CA VAL A 10 -7.48 -1.97 -0.31
C VAL A 10 -8.35 -0.79 0.04
N GLY A 11 -9.55 -1.04 0.55
CA GLY A 11 -10.47 0.01 0.99
C GLY A 11 -9.90 0.82 2.16
N GLU A 12 -10.14 2.12 2.19
CA GLU A 12 -9.52 3.04 3.17
C GLU A 12 -9.82 2.63 4.62
N ILE A 13 -11.09 2.33 4.91
CA ILE A 13 -11.53 1.92 6.26
C ILE A 13 -10.84 0.62 6.69
N LEU A 14 -10.75 -0.35 5.78
CA LEU A 14 -10.13 -1.63 6.08
C LEU A 14 -8.62 -1.47 6.31
N ALA A 15 -7.95 -0.69 5.46
CA ALA A 15 -6.52 -0.42 5.56
C ALA A 15 -6.16 0.22 6.90
N VAL A 16 -6.86 1.27 7.31
CA VAL A 16 -6.63 1.94 8.60
C VAL A 16 -6.84 0.96 9.75
N ARG A 17 -7.95 0.21 9.72
CA ARG A 17 -8.29 -0.75 10.79
C ARG A 17 -7.27 -1.88 10.91
N GLU A 18 -6.84 -2.47 9.80
CA GLU A 18 -5.86 -3.57 9.83
C GLU A 18 -4.47 -3.08 10.23
N LEU A 19 -4.03 -1.94 9.69
CA LEU A 19 -2.75 -1.35 10.08
C LEU A 19 -2.71 -1.01 11.57
N GLU A 20 -3.80 -0.49 12.13
CA GLU A 20 -3.90 -0.23 13.57
C GLU A 20 -3.93 -1.53 14.38
N ARG A 21 -4.88 -2.43 14.08
CA ARG A 21 -5.23 -3.55 14.98
C ARG A 21 -4.37 -4.79 14.78
N VAL A 22 -3.93 -5.05 13.56
CA VAL A 22 -3.15 -6.24 13.21
C VAL A 22 -1.66 -5.92 13.18
N TYR A 23 -1.29 -4.77 12.61
CA TYR A 23 0.11 -4.36 12.45
C TYR A 23 0.60 -3.40 13.55
N GLY A 24 -0.27 -2.98 14.47
CA GLY A 24 0.11 -2.15 15.63
C GLY A 24 0.58 -0.73 15.28
N ILE A 25 0.23 -0.23 14.09
CA ILE A 25 0.62 1.11 13.66
C ILE A 25 -0.28 2.13 14.36
N LYS A 26 0.31 2.95 15.24
CA LYS A 26 -0.43 3.92 16.05
C LYS A 26 -1.19 4.98 15.24
N ASN A 27 -0.59 5.47 14.14
CA ASN A 27 -1.18 6.50 13.28
C ASN A 27 -1.18 6.03 11.82
N PRO A 28 -2.07 5.10 11.44
CA PRO A 28 -2.07 4.51 10.10
C PRO A 28 -2.21 5.55 9.00
N GLU A 29 -3.11 6.53 9.19
CA GLU A 29 -3.39 7.58 8.21
C GLU A 29 -2.14 8.40 7.89
N SER A 30 -1.39 8.83 8.90
CA SER A 30 -0.13 9.56 8.69
C SER A 30 0.90 8.74 7.93
N VAL A 31 1.01 7.43 8.24
CA VAL A 31 1.90 6.52 7.52
C VAL A 31 1.47 6.40 6.06
N ILE A 32 0.17 6.24 5.80
CA ILE A 32 -0.39 6.14 4.45
C ILE A 32 -0.12 7.43 3.66
N GLU A 33 -0.37 8.60 4.24
CA GLU A 33 -0.07 9.89 3.60
C GLU A 33 1.42 10.05 3.27
N ILE A 34 2.31 9.62 4.16
CA ILE A 34 3.75 9.59 3.85
C ILE A 34 4.04 8.66 2.66
N LEU A 35 3.41 7.49 2.58
CA LEU A 35 3.60 6.58 1.46
C LEU A 35 3.03 7.12 0.14
N ILE A 36 1.89 7.82 0.19
CA ILE A 36 1.30 8.53 -0.96
C ILE A 36 2.25 9.65 -1.42
N SER A 37 2.73 10.49 -0.50
CA SER A 37 3.66 11.59 -0.82
C SER A 37 4.98 11.11 -1.44
N LYS A 38 5.42 9.90 -1.09
CA LYS A 38 6.60 9.24 -1.67
C LYS A 38 6.32 8.56 -3.02
N GLY A 39 5.08 8.63 -3.53
CA GLY A 39 4.68 7.97 -4.77
C GLY A 39 4.67 6.44 -4.68
N LEU A 40 4.60 5.87 -3.47
CA LEU A 40 4.53 4.43 -3.25
C LEU A 40 3.10 3.92 -3.28
N LEU A 41 2.15 4.77 -2.85
CA LEU A 41 0.72 4.54 -2.92
C LEU A 41 0.02 5.62 -3.75
N GLU A 42 -1.16 5.30 -4.24
CA GLU A 42 -2.11 6.18 -4.93
C GLU A 42 -3.44 6.11 -4.18
N ARG A 43 -4.07 7.27 -3.92
CA ARG A 43 -5.43 7.33 -3.38
C ARG A 43 -6.43 7.26 -4.53
N GLY A 44 -7.31 6.27 -4.50
CA GLY A 44 -8.49 6.19 -5.36
C GLY A 44 -9.75 6.59 -4.60
N THR A 45 -10.92 6.40 -5.20
CA THR A 45 -12.20 6.64 -4.51
C THR A 45 -12.42 5.56 -3.45
N GLY A 46 -12.18 5.91 -2.18
CA GLY A 46 -12.39 5.01 -1.04
C GLY A 46 -11.39 3.86 -0.96
N CYS A 47 -10.26 3.94 -1.65
CA CYS A 47 -9.20 2.92 -1.58
C CYS A 47 -7.78 3.48 -1.67
N TYR A 48 -6.84 2.75 -1.09
CA TYR A 48 -5.40 2.93 -1.28
C TYR A 48 -4.88 1.84 -2.21
N ASN A 49 -4.12 2.24 -3.22
CA ASN A 49 -3.52 1.35 -4.20
C ASN A 49 -2.00 1.46 -4.15
N LEU A 50 -1.27 0.37 -4.39
CA LEU A 50 0.14 0.49 -4.75
C LEU A 50 0.27 1.32 -6.02
N SER A 51 1.23 2.24 -6.09
CA SER A 51 1.37 3.08 -7.27
C SER A 51 1.70 2.27 -8.52
N LYS A 52 1.35 2.80 -9.70
CA LYS A 52 1.65 2.15 -10.99
C LYS A 52 3.14 1.80 -11.11
N THR A 53 4.02 2.72 -10.76
CA THR A 53 5.47 2.54 -10.78
C THR A 53 5.93 1.38 -9.90
N VAL A 54 5.35 1.25 -8.70
CA VAL A 54 5.68 0.13 -7.81
C VAL A 54 5.17 -1.19 -8.37
N ARG A 55 3.93 -1.23 -8.87
CA ARG A 55 3.35 -2.44 -9.51
C ARG A 55 4.17 -2.92 -10.70
N GLU A 56 4.67 -2.01 -11.53
CA GLU A 56 5.53 -2.33 -12.69
C GLU A 56 6.87 -2.92 -12.25
N LYS A 57 7.53 -2.31 -11.24
CA LYS A 57 8.77 -2.84 -10.67
C LYS A 57 8.57 -4.23 -10.05
N LEU A 58 7.47 -4.46 -9.33
CA LEU A 58 7.15 -5.79 -8.79
C LEU A 58 7.01 -6.84 -9.90
N ARG A 59 6.34 -6.49 -11.00
CA ARG A 59 6.20 -7.39 -12.14
C ARG A 59 7.55 -7.69 -12.81
N SER A 60 8.43 -6.69 -12.95
CA SER A 60 9.75 -6.90 -13.53
C SER A 60 10.62 -7.79 -12.65
N TYR A 61 10.61 -7.60 -11.33
CA TYR A 61 11.35 -8.47 -10.40
C TYR A 61 10.84 -9.91 -10.45
N LYS A 62 9.52 -10.11 -10.43
CA LYS A 62 8.95 -11.47 -10.54
C LYS A 62 9.36 -12.16 -11.83
N LYS A 63 9.40 -11.47 -12.97
CA LYS A 63 9.84 -12.03 -14.26
C LYS A 63 11.31 -12.45 -14.29
N GLN A 64 12.18 -11.87 -13.46
CA GLN A 64 13.60 -12.26 -13.40
C GLN A 64 13.84 -13.52 -12.56
N LEU A 65 12.85 -13.94 -11.77
CA LEU A 65 12.93 -15.07 -10.86
C LEU A 65 12.30 -16.37 -11.42
N ILE A 66 11.77 -16.32 -12.65
CA ILE A 66 11.16 -17.43 -13.39
C ILE A 66 11.92 -17.59 -14.70
#